data_AF-A0A1F9F403-F1
#
_entry.id   AF-A0A1F9F403-F1
#
_cell.length_a   1.000
_cell.length_b   1.000
_cell.length_c   1.000
_cell.angle_alpha   90.00
_cell.angle_beta   90.00
_cell.angle_gamma   90.00
#
_symmetry.space_group_name_H-M   'P 1'
#
loop_
_entity.id
_entity.type
_entity.pdbx_description
1 polymer ?
#
loop_
_entity_poly.entity_id
_entity_poly.type
_entity_poly.pdbx_seq_one_letter_code
_entity_poly.pdbx_strand_id
1 'polypeptide(L)'
;MKKLLILAGVFYAIHSQAIIDPTWERPIWKASMDKIASTEQFEGVVDVSLTLTKRDGEENPTGLTLQYGLCAYCPAFATEQLEITHIEEIECGSTVYVAELPVDTDAPNLTGMIQTAYFDIHKKVQDQNDTAPILRRVSIVLTDHSTRYCDDLQPYVWEAEVREGYGWCGTGDATMSLVGNPEPVYTIQ
;
A
#
# COMPACT_ATOMS: atom_id res chain seq x y z
N MET A 1 -13.96 -58.92 46.33
CA MET A 1 -14.53 -58.21 45.16
C MET A 1 -13.96 -56.80 45.14
N LYS A 2 -13.00 -56.51 44.25
CA LYS A 2 -12.36 -55.18 44.13
C LYS A 2 -13.16 -54.34 43.12
N LYS A 3 -13.78 -53.25 43.56
CA LYS A 3 -14.43 -52.27 42.69
C LYS A 3 -13.36 -51.30 42.18
N LEU A 4 -13.08 -51.33 40.89
CA LEU A 4 -12.23 -50.36 40.20
C LEU A 4 -13.14 -49.19 39.77
N LEU A 5 -12.94 -48.02 40.36
CA LEU A 5 -13.58 -46.76 39.96
C LEU A 5 -12.75 -46.17 38.82
N ILE A 6 -13.31 -46.15 37.61
CA ILE A 6 -12.73 -45.45 36.47
C ILE A 6 -13.22 -44.01 36.54
N LEU A 7 -12.31 -43.08 36.88
CA LEU A 7 -12.54 -41.65 36.74
C LEU A 7 -12.47 -41.31 35.25
N ALA A 8 -13.62 -41.02 34.63
CA ALA A 8 -13.66 -40.44 33.30
C ALA A 8 -13.31 -38.94 33.41
N GLY A 9 -12.08 -38.58 33.06
CA GLY A 9 -11.65 -37.19 32.94
C GLY A 9 -12.35 -36.52 31.77
N VAL A 10 -13.24 -35.57 32.05
CA VAL A 10 -13.83 -34.69 31.04
C VAL A 10 -12.77 -33.67 30.64
N PHE A 11 -12.14 -33.88 29.49
CA PHE A 11 -11.29 -32.87 28.87
C PHE A 11 -12.17 -31.79 28.25
N TYR A 12 -12.28 -30.63 28.91
CA TYR A 12 -12.80 -29.43 28.26
C TYR A 12 -11.74 -28.94 27.27
N ALA A 13 -11.95 -29.22 25.99
CA ALA A 13 -11.24 -28.54 24.91
C ALA A 13 -11.72 -27.08 24.90
N ILE A 14 -10.95 -26.21 25.53
CA ILE A 14 -11.11 -24.76 25.38
C ILE A 14 -10.71 -24.46 23.93
N HIS A 15 -11.70 -24.26 23.06
CA HIS A 15 -11.44 -23.77 21.71
C HIS A 15 -11.08 -22.29 21.87
N SER A 16 -9.79 -21.98 21.93
CA SER A 16 -9.33 -20.62 21.68
C SER A 16 -9.62 -20.32 20.21
N GLN A 17 -10.81 -19.79 19.93
CA GLN A 17 -11.04 -19.13 18.65
C GLN A 17 -10.34 -17.79 18.74
N ALA A 18 -9.35 -17.58 17.85
CA ALA A 18 -8.83 -16.25 17.62
C ALA A 18 -10.01 -15.32 17.32
N ILE A 19 -10.03 -14.15 17.94
CA ILE A 19 -10.99 -13.11 17.57
C ILE A 19 -10.53 -12.60 16.21
N ILE A 20 -11.14 -13.14 15.16
CA ILE A 20 -10.97 -12.66 13.80
C ILE A 20 -11.89 -11.45 13.66
N ASP A 21 -11.31 -10.25 13.72
CA ASP A 21 -12.02 -9.03 13.32
C ASP A 21 -11.87 -8.90 11.79
N PRO A 22 -12.95 -9.09 11.01
CA PRO A 22 -12.89 -9.06 9.56
C PRO A 22 -12.56 -7.67 8.99
N THR A 23 -12.36 -6.65 9.85
CA THR A 23 -11.91 -5.32 9.43
C THR A 23 -10.40 -5.13 9.58
N TRP A 24 -9.70 -6.05 10.23
CA TRP A 24 -8.26 -5.91 10.45
C TRP A 24 -7.45 -6.22 9.20
N GLU A 25 -6.65 -5.24 8.81
CA GLU A 25 -5.67 -5.32 7.73
C GLU A 25 -4.33 -5.81 8.28
N ARG A 26 -3.77 -6.89 7.73
CA ARG A 26 -2.51 -7.49 8.19
C ARG A 26 -1.44 -7.49 7.11
N PRO A 27 -0.17 -7.24 7.45
CA PRO A 27 0.94 -7.43 6.52
C PRO A 27 1.10 -8.92 6.21
N ILE A 28 1.27 -9.24 4.92
CA ILE A 28 1.54 -10.61 4.45
C ILE A 28 2.93 -10.75 3.86
N TRP A 29 3.40 -9.72 3.15
CA TRP A 29 4.74 -9.66 2.56
C TRP A 29 5.30 -8.24 2.73
N LYS A 30 6.60 -8.14 2.94
CA LYS A 30 7.29 -6.85 3.06
C LYS A 30 8.61 -6.91 2.30
N ALA A 31 8.97 -5.81 1.64
CA ALA A 31 10.26 -5.65 1.00
C ALA A 31 10.88 -4.30 1.36
N SER A 32 12.19 -4.29 1.61
CA SER A 32 13.00 -3.09 1.44
C SER A 32 13.21 -2.89 -0.06
N MET A 33 12.96 -1.69 -0.56
CA MET A 33 12.96 -1.39 -1.99
C MET A 33 14.16 -0.50 -2.36
N ASP A 34 14.85 -0.87 -3.42
CA ASP A 34 15.84 -0.04 -4.09
C ASP A 34 15.14 0.91 -5.08
N LYS A 35 15.43 2.20 -4.98
CA LYS A 35 14.93 3.21 -5.93
C LYS A 35 15.82 3.26 -7.17
N ILE A 36 15.28 2.86 -8.32
CA ILE A 36 16.04 2.80 -9.59
C ILE A 36 15.87 4.05 -10.45
N ALA A 37 14.73 4.72 -10.35
CA ALA A 37 14.44 5.98 -11.04
C ALA A 37 13.42 6.81 -10.25
N SER A 38 13.47 8.13 -10.40
CA SER A 38 12.50 9.03 -9.75
C SER A 38 12.47 10.40 -10.44
N THR A 39 11.36 11.11 -10.26
CA THR A 39 11.18 12.51 -10.69
C THR A 39 10.62 13.38 -9.56
N GLU A 40 10.82 14.69 -9.66
CA GLU A 40 10.20 15.71 -8.80
C GLU A 40 10.41 15.41 -7.30
N GLN A 41 9.34 15.39 -6.50
CA GLN A 41 9.41 15.19 -5.05
C GLN A 41 9.95 13.82 -4.61
N PHE A 42 9.96 12.81 -5.49
CA PHE A 42 10.55 11.51 -5.18
C PHE A 42 12.08 11.47 -5.33
N GLU A 43 12.72 12.50 -5.91
CA GLU A 43 14.19 12.52 -6.06
C GLU A 43 14.92 12.45 -4.72
N GLY A 44 14.40 13.14 -3.69
CA GLY A 44 14.99 13.18 -2.35
C GLY A 44 14.65 12.00 -1.44
N VAL A 45 13.75 11.12 -1.88
CA VAL A 45 13.23 10.02 -1.06
C VAL A 45 14.27 8.92 -0.85
N VAL A 46 14.34 8.38 0.37
CA VAL A 46 15.25 7.31 0.81
C VAL A 46 14.50 6.26 1.63
N ASP A 47 15.16 5.15 1.99
CA ASP A 47 14.64 4.12 2.91
C ASP A 47 13.21 3.66 2.58
N VAL A 48 13.00 3.29 1.31
CA VAL A 48 11.68 2.91 0.80
C VAL A 48 11.37 1.46 1.19
N SER A 49 10.17 1.22 1.70
CA SER A 49 9.64 -0.13 1.89
C SER A 49 8.20 -0.23 1.41
N LEU A 50 7.88 -1.40 0.84
CA LEU A 50 6.53 -1.77 0.44
C LEU A 50 6.08 -2.95 1.29
N THR A 51 4.81 -2.91 1.70
CA THR A 51 4.18 -3.99 2.44
C THR A 51 2.85 -4.33 1.78
N LEU A 52 2.70 -5.56 1.30
CA LEU A 52 1.44 -6.08 0.81
C LEU A 52 0.61 -6.51 2.03
N THR A 53 -0.66 -6.11 2.05
CA THR A 53 -1.56 -6.37 3.17
C THR A 53 -2.81 -7.10 2.73
N LYS A 54 -3.41 -7.82 3.68
CA LYS A 54 -4.64 -8.55 3.50
C LYS A 54 -5.56 -8.40 4.71
N ARG A 55 -6.82 -8.12 4.45
CA ARG A 55 -7.87 -8.11 5.45
C ARG A 55 -8.21 -9.52 5.91
N ASP A 56 -8.42 -9.68 7.21
CA ASP A 56 -8.81 -10.96 7.79
C ASP A 56 -10.09 -11.50 7.15
N GLY A 57 -10.04 -12.73 6.63
CA GLY A 57 -11.17 -13.38 5.96
C GLY A 57 -11.21 -13.20 4.43
N GLU A 58 -10.41 -12.30 3.86
CA GLU A 58 -10.31 -12.14 2.42
C GLU A 58 -9.36 -13.19 1.80
N GLU A 59 -9.69 -13.62 0.59
CA GLU A 59 -8.87 -14.57 -0.17
C GLU A 59 -7.62 -13.88 -0.72
N ASN A 60 -7.82 -12.73 -1.37
CA ASN A 60 -6.79 -11.96 -2.04
C ASN A 60 -6.26 -10.81 -1.17
N PRO A 61 -5.04 -10.30 -1.45
CA PRO A 61 -4.55 -9.07 -0.87
C PRO A 61 -5.51 -7.90 -1.10
N THR A 62 -5.62 -7.01 -0.11
CA THR A 62 -6.58 -5.90 -0.12
C THR A 62 -5.93 -4.52 -0.05
N GLY A 63 -4.66 -4.45 0.34
CA GLY A 63 -3.97 -3.17 0.46
C GLY A 63 -2.47 -3.24 0.21
N LEU A 64 -1.89 -2.06 0.06
CA LEU A 64 -0.46 -1.82 -0.04
C LEU A 64 -0.08 -0.65 0.87
N THR A 65 0.90 -0.86 1.73
CA THR A 65 1.53 0.21 2.52
C THR A 65 2.85 0.62 1.88
N LEU A 66 2.99 1.90 1.55
CA LEU A 66 4.25 2.49 1.11
C LEU A 66 4.82 3.35 2.24
N GLN A 67 6.02 3.03 2.70
CA GLN A 67 6.73 3.81 3.71
C GLN A 67 8.06 4.29 3.14
N TYR A 68 8.40 5.56 3.35
CA TYR A 68 9.64 6.13 2.84
C TYR A 68 10.14 7.31 3.68
N GLY A 69 11.46 7.50 3.71
CA GLY A 69 12.13 8.64 4.30
C GLY A 69 12.10 9.85 3.38
N LEU A 70 11.79 11.03 3.92
CA LEU A 70 11.69 12.29 3.16
C LEU A 70 13.05 12.93 2.88
N CYS A 71 14.08 12.59 3.65
CA CYS A 71 15.45 13.01 3.38
C CYS A 71 16.48 12.12 4.10
N ALA A 72 17.68 11.98 3.53
CA ALA A 72 18.74 11.11 4.04
C ALA A 72 19.24 11.43 5.46
N TYR A 73 19.02 12.65 5.95
CA TYR A 73 19.58 13.14 7.21
C TYR A 73 18.53 13.62 8.23
N CYS A 74 17.24 13.34 7.98
CA CYS A 74 16.16 13.70 8.90
C CYS A 74 15.35 12.47 9.28
N PRO A 75 14.85 12.38 10.53
CA PRO A 75 14.02 11.27 10.99
C PRO A 75 12.56 11.39 10.48
N ALA A 76 12.34 12.03 9.33
CA ALA A 76 11.02 12.29 8.79
C ALA A 76 10.64 11.21 7.79
N PHE A 77 9.56 10.49 8.09
CA PHE A 77 9.01 9.43 7.25
C PHE A 77 7.58 9.78 6.85
N ALA A 78 7.20 9.37 5.65
CA ALA A 78 5.82 9.34 5.21
C ALA A 78 5.37 7.88 5.08
N THR A 79 4.09 7.65 5.35
CA THR A 79 3.43 6.36 5.20
C THR A 79 2.12 6.57 4.47
N GLU A 80 1.96 5.88 3.35
CA GLU A 80 0.75 5.85 2.55
C GLU A 80 0.08 4.50 2.72
N GLN A 81 -1.22 4.51 2.97
CA GLN A 81 -2.06 3.32 3.01
C GLN A 81 -2.95 3.34 1.76
N LEU A 82 -2.74 2.39 0.86
CA LEU A 82 -3.44 2.30 -0.41
C LEU A 82 -4.34 1.06 -0.42
N GLU A 83 -5.49 1.17 -1.08
CA GLU A 83 -6.40 0.06 -1.31
C GLU A 83 -6.10 -0.56 -2.67
N ILE A 84 -6.06 -1.89 -2.74
CA ILE A 84 -5.91 -2.60 -4.02
C ILE A 84 -7.23 -2.54 -4.76
N THR A 85 -7.23 -1.90 -5.92
CA THR A 85 -8.41 -1.73 -6.78
C THR A 85 -8.44 -2.76 -7.91
N HIS A 86 -7.28 -3.31 -8.29
CA HIS A 86 -7.17 -4.30 -9.35
C HIS A 86 -6.08 -5.34 -9.07
N ILE A 87 -6.37 -6.58 -9.43
CA ILE A 87 -5.45 -7.72 -9.37
C ILE A 87 -5.55 -8.46 -10.69
N GLU A 88 -4.41 -8.70 -11.33
CA GLU A 88 -4.32 -9.41 -12.60
C GLU A 88 -3.17 -10.42 -12.56
N GLU A 89 -3.43 -11.67 -12.94
CA GLU A 89 -2.36 -12.62 -13.23
C GLU A 89 -1.90 -12.42 -14.68
N ILE A 90 -0.62 -12.15 -14.86
CA ILE A 90 -0.01 -11.96 -16.18
C ILE A 90 0.79 -13.20 -16.58
N GLU A 91 1.34 -13.18 -17.80
CA GLU A 91 2.17 -14.26 -18.31
C GLU A 91 3.27 -14.66 -17.32
N CYS A 92 3.71 -15.91 -17.41
CA CYS A 92 4.73 -16.47 -16.53
C CYS A 92 4.32 -16.62 -15.06
N GLY A 93 3.05 -16.42 -14.70
CA GLY A 93 2.53 -16.65 -13.34
C GLY A 93 2.86 -15.52 -12.37
N SER A 94 3.18 -14.33 -12.89
CA SER A 94 3.38 -13.13 -12.07
C SER A 94 2.02 -12.47 -11.80
N THR A 95 1.91 -11.75 -10.69
CA THR A 95 0.67 -11.06 -10.33
C THR A 95 0.89 -9.56 -10.28
N VAL A 96 0.02 -8.78 -10.91
CA VAL A 96 0.00 -7.33 -10.88
C VAL A 96 -1.05 -6.87 -9.88
N TYR A 97 -0.65 -6.01 -8.95
CA TYR A 97 -1.52 -5.31 -8.01
C TYR A 97 -1.52 -3.83 -8.36
N VAL A 98 -2.71 -3.27 -8.60
CA VAL A 98 -2.89 -1.82 -8.70
C VAL A 98 -3.54 -1.34 -7.41
N ALA A 99 -2.87 -0.42 -6.71
CA ALA A 99 -3.38 0.17 -5.49
C ALA A 99 -3.42 1.69 -5.58
N GLU A 100 -4.45 2.28 -4.97
CA GLU A 100 -4.72 3.71 -5.02
C GLU A 100 -5.00 4.25 -3.61
N LEU A 101 -4.60 5.50 -3.36
CA LEU A 101 -4.95 6.18 -2.12
C LEU A 101 -6.49 6.32 -2.06
N PRO A 102 -7.14 5.85 -0.98
CA PRO A 102 -8.58 5.96 -0.87
C PRO A 102 -8.99 7.44 -0.87
N VAL A 103 -10.04 7.75 -1.63
CA VAL A 103 -10.60 9.10 -1.65
C VAL A 103 -11.38 9.30 -0.37
N ASP A 104 -10.83 10.09 0.55
CA ASP A 104 -11.58 10.53 1.73
C ASP A 104 -12.64 11.54 1.28
N THR A 105 -13.87 11.05 1.12
CA THR A 105 -15.03 11.88 0.76
C THR A 105 -15.47 12.82 1.88
N ASP A 106 -14.95 12.62 3.10
CA ASP A 106 -15.29 13.40 4.30
C ASP A 106 -14.15 14.36 4.71
N ALA A 107 -13.00 14.32 4.03
CA ALA A 107 -11.88 15.24 4.28
C ALA A 107 -12.33 16.69 4.06
N PRO A 108 -12.10 17.61 5.03
CA PRO A 108 -12.44 19.00 4.88
C PRO A 108 -11.71 19.57 3.66
N ASN A 109 -12.49 20.13 2.74
CA ASN A 109 -12.07 20.74 1.49
C ASN A 109 -10.82 21.63 1.70
N LEU A 110 -9.62 21.13 1.38
CA LEU A 110 -8.32 21.80 1.57
C LEU A 110 -8.13 23.03 0.65
N THR A 111 -9.14 23.39 -0.15
CA THR A 111 -9.19 24.61 -0.96
C THR A 111 -8.98 25.89 -0.13
N GLY A 112 -9.27 25.87 1.18
CA GLY A 112 -9.10 27.04 2.04
C GLY A 112 -7.66 27.38 2.45
N MET A 113 -6.70 26.45 2.36
CA MET A 113 -5.34 26.68 2.90
C MET A 113 -4.26 26.86 1.83
N ILE A 114 -4.45 26.30 0.63
CA ILE A 114 -3.44 26.42 -0.46
C ILE A 114 -3.69 27.68 -1.31
N GLN A 115 -4.91 28.22 -1.32
CA GLN A 115 -5.24 29.40 -2.13
C GLN A 115 -4.56 30.69 -1.64
N THR A 116 -4.11 30.75 -0.39
CA THR A 116 -3.45 31.95 0.16
C THR A 116 -1.97 32.06 -0.19
N ALA A 117 -1.31 30.97 -0.63
CA ALA A 117 0.13 31.00 -0.92
C ALA A 117 0.47 31.02 -2.42
N TYR A 118 -0.47 30.67 -3.31
CA TYR A 118 -0.18 30.53 -4.76
C TYR A 118 -0.92 31.52 -5.68
N PHE A 119 -1.94 32.24 -5.19
CA PHE A 119 -2.79 33.11 -6.02
C PHE A 119 -2.56 34.61 -5.85
N ASP A 120 -1.29 35.05 -5.79
CA ASP A 120 -0.96 36.49 -5.88
C ASP A 120 -0.13 36.86 -7.11
N ILE A 121 -0.26 36.09 -8.21
CA ILE A 121 0.45 36.44 -9.46
C ILE A 121 -0.48 36.62 -10.68
N HIS A 122 -1.66 36.00 -10.76
CA HIS A 122 -2.46 36.09 -11.99
C HIS A 122 -3.98 36.25 -11.71
N LYS A 123 -4.37 37.47 -11.37
CA LYS A 123 -5.77 37.90 -11.40
C LYS A 123 -6.18 38.18 -12.86
N LYS A 124 -7.02 37.31 -13.43
CA LYS A 124 -8.13 37.56 -14.38
C LYS A 124 -8.36 36.32 -15.27
N VAL A 125 -9.27 35.43 -14.87
CA VAL A 125 -10.46 35.03 -15.65
C VAL A 125 -11.45 34.50 -14.61
N GLN A 126 -12.60 35.13 -14.59
CA GLN A 126 -13.75 34.75 -13.78
C GLN A 126 -14.60 33.87 -14.69
N ASP A 127 -14.60 32.56 -14.45
CA ASP A 127 -15.65 31.67 -14.92
C ASP A 127 -16.08 30.74 -13.78
N GLN A 128 -17.40 30.57 -13.71
CA GLN A 128 -18.12 29.96 -12.62
C GLN A 128 -17.84 28.47 -12.49
N ASN A 129 -17.74 28.01 -11.23
CA ASN A 129 -18.28 26.74 -10.75
C ASN A 129 -17.55 25.44 -11.11
N ASP A 130 -16.23 25.39 -10.91
CA ASP A 130 -15.49 24.12 -10.91
C ASP A 130 -14.45 24.05 -9.78
N THR A 131 -14.90 24.32 -8.53
CA THR A 131 -14.09 24.01 -7.34
C THR A 131 -14.21 22.52 -7.02
N ALA A 132 -13.84 21.65 -7.96
CA ALA A 132 -13.50 20.29 -7.59
C ALA A 132 -12.30 20.38 -6.63
N PRO A 133 -12.36 19.73 -5.45
CA PRO A 133 -11.22 19.70 -4.56
C PRO A 133 -9.99 19.20 -5.35
N ILE A 134 -8.86 19.89 -5.22
CA ILE A 134 -7.60 19.39 -5.73
C ILE A 134 -7.23 18.21 -4.82
N LEU A 135 -7.68 17.02 -5.19
CA LEU A 135 -7.44 15.79 -4.45
C LEU A 135 -6.02 15.31 -4.74
N ARG A 136 -5.31 14.97 -3.67
CA ARG A 136 -4.04 14.26 -3.75
C ARG A 136 -4.32 12.84 -4.23
N ARG A 137 -3.52 12.37 -5.18
CA ARG A 137 -3.56 11.01 -5.71
C ARG A 137 -2.21 10.36 -5.45
N VAL A 138 -2.22 9.14 -4.90
CA VAL A 138 -1.07 8.26 -4.90
C VAL A 138 -1.53 6.93 -5.48
N SER A 139 -0.75 6.37 -6.39
CA SER A 139 -1.03 5.05 -6.98
C SER A 139 0.25 4.24 -7.08
N ILE A 140 0.12 2.93 -6.93
CA ILE A 140 1.21 1.97 -7.03
C ILE A 140 0.77 0.85 -7.95
N VAL A 141 1.60 0.54 -8.94
CA VAL A 141 1.51 -0.70 -9.71
C VAL A 141 2.65 -1.59 -9.25
N LEU A 142 2.34 -2.67 -8.53
CA LEU A 142 3.31 -3.67 -8.07
C LEU A 142 3.18 -4.92 -8.93
N THR A 143 4.27 -5.35 -9.55
CA THR A 143 4.40 -6.66 -10.19
C THR A 143 5.14 -7.59 -9.26
N ASP A 144 4.49 -8.68 -8.89
CA ASP A 144 5.00 -9.73 -8.02
C ASP A 144 5.34 -10.98 -8.85
N HIS A 145 6.63 -11.29 -8.89
CA HIS A 145 7.20 -12.44 -9.60
C HIS A 145 7.47 -13.64 -8.66
N SER A 146 6.95 -13.66 -7.44
CA SER A 146 7.27 -14.72 -6.45
C SER A 146 6.74 -16.10 -6.84
N THR A 147 5.68 -16.14 -7.64
CA THR A 147 5.06 -17.35 -8.20
C THR A 147 5.47 -17.62 -9.65
N ARG A 148 6.43 -16.85 -10.16
CA ARG A 148 6.83 -16.87 -11.55
C ARG A 148 7.54 -18.17 -11.93
N TYR A 149 7.21 -18.71 -13.11
CA TYR A 149 7.78 -19.97 -13.61
C TYR A 149 8.61 -19.83 -14.89
N CYS A 150 8.74 -18.63 -15.44
CA CYS A 150 9.59 -18.41 -16.61
C CYS A 150 11.07 -18.34 -16.22
N ASP A 151 11.91 -19.02 -17.00
CA ASP A 151 13.36 -18.94 -16.91
C ASP A 151 13.85 -17.63 -17.52
N ASP A 152 13.94 -16.57 -16.71
CA ASP A 152 14.81 -15.44 -17.01
C ASP A 152 15.64 -15.04 -15.80
N LEU A 153 16.58 -14.13 -16.02
CA LEU A 153 17.46 -13.59 -15.00
C LEU A 153 16.90 -12.28 -14.45
N GLN A 154 15.75 -12.32 -13.77
CA GLN A 154 15.32 -11.21 -12.92
C GLN A 154 15.79 -11.43 -11.48
N PRO A 155 16.73 -10.61 -10.96
CA PRO A 155 17.24 -10.76 -9.60
C PRO A 155 16.29 -10.21 -8.52
N TYR A 156 15.32 -9.38 -8.92
CA TYR A 156 14.31 -8.82 -8.03
C TYR A 156 12.96 -9.45 -8.32
N VAL A 157 12.27 -9.84 -7.25
CA VAL A 157 10.98 -10.52 -7.34
C VAL A 157 9.82 -9.52 -7.30
N TRP A 158 10.04 -8.33 -6.75
CA TRP A 158 9.07 -7.23 -6.79
C TRP A 158 9.60 -6.06 -7.62
N GLU A 159 8.77 -5.59 -8.54
CA GLU A 159 8.99 -4.38 -9.33
C GLU A 159 7.76 -3.47 -9.14
N ALA A 160 7.97 -2.20 -8.77
CA ALA A 160 6.86 -1.29 -8.51
C ALA A 160 7.04 0.10 -9.11
N GLU A 161 5.96 0.65 -9.63
CA GLU A 161 5.88 2.03 -10.12
C GLU A 161 4.94 2.83 -9.22
N VAL A 162 5.48 3.85 -8.57
CA VAL A 162 4.74 4.78 -7.71
C VAL A 162 4.50 6.07 -8.48
N ARG A 163 3.27 6.57 -8.43
CA ARG A 163 2.91 7.88 -8.98
C ARG A 163 2.18 8.70 -7.94
N GLU A 164 2.58 9.96 -7.79
CA GLU A 164 1.90 10.93 -6.94
C GLU A 164 1.60 12.21 -7.71
N GLY A 165 0.38 12.72 -7.54
CA GLY A 165 -0.06 13.92 -8.22
C GLY A 165 -1.29 14.54 -7.58
N TYR A 166 -1.79 15.58 -8.24
CA TYR A 166 -2.93 16.36 -7.78
C TYR A 166 -3.93 16.56 -8.90
N GLY A 167 -5.21 16.71 -8.56
CA GLY A 167 -6.27 16.98 -9.54
C GLY A 167 -6.66 15.75 -10.35
N TRP A 168 -7.22 15.94 -11.54
CA TRP A 168 -7.86 14.87 -12.33
C TRP A 168 -6.99 14.29 -13.46
N CYS A 169 -5.97 15.01 -13.92
CA CYS A 169 -5.09 14.56 -14.99
C CYS A 169 -3.70 14.21 -14.46
N GLY A 170 -3.14 13.08 -14.90
CA GLY A 170 -1.84 12.57 -14.44
C GLY A 170 -0.59 13.20 -15.10
N THR A 171 -0.75 14.36 -15.75
CA THR A 171 0.35 15.06 -16.43
C THR A 171 1.19 15.81 -15.42
N GLY A 172 2.49 15.49 -15.34
CA GLY A 172 3.41 16.11 -14.38
C GLY A 172 3.36 15.48 -12.98
N ASP A 173 2.70 14.32 -12.83
CA ASP A 173 2.77 13.53 -11.61
C ASP A 173 4.24 13.14 -11.33
N ALA A 174 4.65 13.23 -10.07
CA ALA A 174 5.92 12.70 -9.61
C ALA A 174 5.90 11.18 -9.73
N THR A 175 7.02 10.59 -10.13
CA THR A 175 7.13 9.14 -10.34
C THR A 175 8.33 8.56 -9.60
N MET A 176 8.24 7.31 -9.18
CA MET A 176 9.32 6.56 -8.56
C MET A 176 9.23 5.07 -8.92
N SER A 177 10.29 4.56 -9.51
CA SER A 177 10.43 3.15 -9.88
C SER A 177 11.27 2.43 -8.84
N LEU A 178 10.78 1.29 -8.38
CA LEU A 178 11.29 0.54 -7.24
C LEU A 178 11.50 -0.93 -7.59
N VAL A 179 12.54 -1.54 -7.04
CA VAL A 179 12.75 -3.00 -7.12
C VAL A 179 13.12 -3.56 -5.76
N GLY A 180 12.72 -4.79 -5.45
CA GLY A 180 12.98 -5.38 -4.14
C GLY A 180 12.73 -6.87 -4.10
N ASN A 181 13.07 -7.48 -2.97
CA ASN A 181 12.83 -8.89 -2.72
C ASN A 181 11.98 -9.02 -1.45
N PRO A 182 10.74 -9.51 -1.57
CA PRO A 182 9.83 -9.60 -0.43
C PRO A 182 10.18 -10.77 0.48
N GLU A 183 9.88 -10.58 1.76
CA GLU A 183 9.92 -11.60 2.79
C GLU A 183 8.54 -11.73 3.45
N PRO A 184 8.12 -12.96 3.83
CA PRO A 184 6.81 -13.18 4.43
C PRO A 184 6.77 -12.58 5.83
N VAL A 185 5.67 -11.92 6.17
CA VAL A 185 5.45 -11.37 7.51
C VAL A 185 4.61 -12.34 8.33
N TYR A 186 5.22 -12.95 9.35
CA TYR A 186 4.52 -13.88 10.24
C TYR A 186 3.86 -13.11 11.39
N THR A 187 2.54 -12.97 11.34
CA THR A 187 1.75 -12.52 12.49
C THR A 187 1.19 -13.73 13.24
N ILE A 188 1.22 -13.70 14.58
CA ILE A 188 0.56 -14.72 15.40
C ILE A 188 -0.96 -14.65 15.15
N GLN A 189 -1.56 -15.80 14.83
CA GLN A 189 -3.00 -15.99 14.62
C GLN A 189 -3.64 -16.60 15.87
#